data_AF-A0A940AMY4-F1
#
_entry.id   AF-A0A940AMY4-F1
#
_cell.length_a   1.000
_cell.length_b   1.000
_cell.length_c   1.000
_cell.angle_alpha   90.00
_cell.angle_beta   90.00
_cell.angle_gamma   90.00
#
_symmetry.space_group_name_H-M   'P 1'
#
loop_
_entity.id
_entity.type
_entity.pdbx_description
1 polymer ?
#
loop_
_entity_poly.entity_id
_entity_poly.type
_entity_poly.pdbx_seq_one_letter_code
_entity_poly.pdbx_strand_id
1 'polypeptide(L)'
;MPAIAKLSDEDVKFLETVFPGALITKPEELNVYVSDASLQSGSPLCCVLPERVEQVQALFAWADEKRIPIYVRGRGTNLVGDCVAFKPGLV
;
A
#
# COMPACT_ATOMS: atom_id res chain seq x y z
N MET A 1 -17.46 -2.04 -4.89
CA MET A 1 -16.18 -2.64 -5.32
C MET A 1 -15.91 -3.81 -4.39
N PRO A 2 -15.75 -5.05 -4.89
CA PRO A 2 -15.37 -6.16 -4.03
C PRO A 2 -14.01 -5.86 -3.41
N ALA A 3 -13.90 -5.96 -2.09
CA ALA A 3 -12.66 -5.70 -1.38
C ALA A 3 -11.79 -6.95 -1.46
N ILE A 4 -10.64 -6.85 -2.14
CA ILE A 4 -9.61 -7.89 -2.09
C ILE A 4 -9.10 -7.97 -0.65
N ALA A 5 -9.19 -9.15 -0.03
CA ALA A 5 -8.76 -9.35 1.35
C ALA A 5 -7.27 -9.71 1.49
N LYS A 6 -6.63 -10.16 0.41
CA LYS A 6 -5.23 -10.62 0.39
C LYS A 6 -4.64 -10.51 -1.02
N LEU A 7 -3.34 -10.21 -1.11
CA LEU A 7 -2.58 -10.29 -2.36
C LEU A 7 -2.37 -11.75 -2.78
N SER A 8 -2.50 -12.03 -4.08
CA SER A 8 -2.10 -13.32 -4.65
C SER A 8 -0.59 -13.40 -4.85
N ASP A 9 -0.05 -14.60 -5.06
CA ASP A 9 1.38 -14.79 -5.30
C ASP A 9 1.85 -14.07 -6.58
N GLU A 10 0.98 -13.96 -7.59
CA GLU A 10 1.23 -13.19 -8.81
C GLU A 10 1.35 -11.70 -8.52
N ASP A 11 0.47 -11.17 -7.66
CA ASP A 11 0.49 -9.77 -7.24
C ASP A 11 1.79 -9.44 -6.48
N VAL A 12 2.17 -10.31 -5.55
CA VAL A 12 3.43 -10.15 -4.80
C VAL A 12 4.62 -10.16 -5.76
N LYS A 13 4.66 -11.12 -6.70
CA LYS A 13 5.73 -11.21 -7.69
C LYS A 13 5.82 -9.99 -8.59
N PHE A 14 4.68 -9.44 -9.02
CA PHE A 14 4.64 -8.18 -9.77
C PHE A 14 5.23 -7.04 -8.95
N LEU A 15 4.78 -6.87 -7.71
CA LEU A 15 5.25 -5.81 -6.82
C LEU A 15 6.75 -5.95 -6.52
N GLU A 16 7.25 -7.16 -6.24
CA GLU A 16 8.69 -7.42 -6.05
C GLU A 16 9.52 -7.05 -7.28
N THR A 17 8.98 -7.29 -8.48
CA THR A 17 9.65 -6.96 -9.74
C THR A 17 9.71 -5.45 -9.97
N VAL A 18 8.64 -4.72 -9.66
CA VAL A 18 8.58 -3.25 -9.83
C VAL A 18 9.35 -2.53 -8.72
N PHE A 19 9.33 -3.07 -7.50
CA PHE A 19 9.89 -2.49 -6.27
C PHE A 19 10.94 -3.39 -5.62
N PRO A 20 12.07 -3.67 -6.30
CA PRO A 20 13.10 -4.55 -5.76
C PRO A 20 13.70 -3.97 -4.48
N GLY A 21 13.54 -4.67 -3.35
CA GLY A 21 14.00 -4.20 -2.03
C GLY A 21 13.17 -3.08 -1.41
N ALA A 22 12.08 -2.66 -2.07
CA ALA A 22 11.21 -1.55 -1.67
C ALA A 22 9.75 -1.99 -1.44
N LEU A 23 9.51 -3.30 -1.35
CA LEU A 23 8.23 -3.90 -0.99
C LEU A 23 8.25 -4.36 0.47
N ILE A 24 7.27 -3.92 1.24
CA ILE A 24 7.10 -4.26 2.66
C ILE A 24 5.83 -5.08 2.81
N THR A 25 5.98 -6.34 3.20
CA THR A 25 4.87 -7.30 3.41
C THR A 25 4.89 -7.97 4.78
N LYS A 26 6.00 -7.87 5.52
CA LYS A 26 6.11 -8.48 6.85
C LYS A 26 5.21 -7.76 7.84
N PRO A 27 4.40 -8.47 8.65
CA PRO A 27 3.48 -7.84 9.60
C PRO A 27 4.14 -6.84 10.56
N GLU A 28 5.35 -7.14 11.02
CA GLU A 28 6.10 -6.33 11.97
C GLU A 28 6.54 -4.99 11.36
N GLU A 29 6.96 -5.02 10.10
CA GLU A 29 7.36 -3.83 9.34
C GLU A 29 6.15 -3.03 8.87
N LEU A 30 5.05 -3.72 8.51
CA LEU A 30 3.79 -3.10 8.11
C LEU A 30 3.08 -2.35 9.22
N ASN A 31 3.35 -2.68 10.49
CA ASN A 31 2.70 -2.05 11.64
C ASN A 31 2.89 -0.52 11.67
N VAL A 32 3.99 -0.01 11.11
CA VAL A 32 4.26 1.44 10.98
C VAL A 32 3.23 2.13 10.06
N TYR A 33 2.63 1.39 9.14
CA TYR A 33 1.69 1.88 8.13
C TYR A 33 0.22 1.70 8.51
N VAL A 34 -0.06 1.08 9.66
CA VAL A 34 -1.41 0.82 10.16
C VAL A 34 -2.12 2.12 10.54
N SER A 35 -1.40 3.10 11.09
CA SER A 35 -1.96 4.38 11.52
C SER A 35 -1.11 5.56 11.07
N ASP A 36 -1.65 6.76 11.23
CA ASP A 36 -0.94 8.05 11.14
C ASP A 36 -1.03 8.79 12.48
N ALA A 37 -0.81 10.11 12.51
CA ALA A 37 -0.92 10.92 13.73
C ALA A 37 -2.37 11.18 14.19
N SER A 38 -3.36 10.59 13.51
CA SER A 38 -4.75 10.58 13.96
C SER A 38 -4.99 9.48 15.00
N LEU A 39 -6.27 9.29 15.37
CA LEU A 39 -6.71 8.18 16.22
C LEU A 39 -7.21 6.97 15.41
N GLN A 40 -7.00 6.98 14.09
CA GLN A 40 -7.50 5.97 13.17
C GLN A 40 -6.43 4.91 12.88
N SER A 41 -6.90 3.68 12.66
CA SER A 41 -6.06 2.54 12.27
C SER A 41 -6.72 1.77 11.13
N GLY A 42 -5.90 1.21 10.25
CA GLY A 42 -6.31 0.52 9.05
C GLY A 42 -5.72 -0.89 8.94
N SER A 43 -5.83 -1.47 7.75
CA SER A 43 -5.32 -2.82 7.45
C SER A 43 -4.63 -2.81 6.09
N PRO A 44 -3.42 -2.24 6.00
CA PRO A 44 -2.66 -2.25 4.76
C PRO A 44 -2.30 -3.70 4.35
N LEU A 45 -2.41 -4.00 3.06
CA LEU A 45 -2.00 -5.29 2.48
C LEU A 45 -0.49 -5.37 2.28
N CYS A 46 0.12 -4.26 1.88
CA CYS A 46 1.55 -4.07 1.75
C CYS A 46 1.86 -2.57 1.68
N CYS A 47 3.13 -2.21 1.74
CA CYS A 47 3.62 -0.87 1.47
C CYS A 47 4.73 -0.92 0.42
N VAL A 48 4.76 0.05 -0.49
CA VAL A 48 5.82 0.19 -1.49
C VAL A 48 6.49 1.56 -1.42
N LEU A 49 7.80 1.59 -1.67
CA LEU A 49 8.61 2.81 -1.64
C LEU A 49 9.14 3.12 -3.06
N PRO A 50 8.34 3.78 -3.91
CA PRO A 50 8.80 4.19 -5.25
C PRO A 50 9.96 5.19 -5.18
N GLU A 51 10.96 5.00 -6.02
CA GLU A 51 12.10 5.92 -6.19
C GLU A 51 12.05 6.67 -7.52
N ARG A 52 11.22 6.21 -8.46
CA ARG A 52 11.08 6.79 -9.80
C ARG A 52 9.64 6.80 -10.29
N VAL A 53 9.35 7.70 -11.22
CA VAL A 53 7.99 7.95 -11.74
C VAL A 53 7.41 6.71 -12.42
N GLU A 54 8.24 5.92 -13.11
CA GLU A 54 7.79 4.73 -13.86
C GLU A 54 7.23 3.66 -12.92
N GLN A 55 7.76 3.55 -11.70
CA GLN A 55 7.23 2.63 -10.69
C GLN A 55 5.84 3.04 -10.22
N VAL A 56 5.64 4.35 -10.00
CA VAL A 56 4.33 4.91 -9.63
C VAL A 56 3.33 4.66 -10.76
N GLN A 57 3.71 4.91 -12.01
CA GLN A 57 2.84 4.66 -13.17
C GLN A 57 2.45 3.18 -13.28
N ALA A 58 3.41 2.26 -13.16
CA ALA A 58 3.15 0.83 -13.19
C ALA A 58 2.24 0.38 -12.05
N LEU A 59 2.46 0.91 -10.84
CA LEU A 59 1.65 0.62 -9.67
C LEU A 59 0.19 1.06 -9.86
N PHE A 60 -0.05 2.28 -10.30
CA PHE A 60 -1.40 2.79 -10.50
C PHE A 60 -2.15 2.04 -11.60
N ALA A 61 -1.47 1.68 -12.69
CA ALA A 61 -2.07 0.87 -13.76
C ALA A 61 -2.48 -0.52 -13.25
N TRP A 62 -1.58 -1.21 -12.56
CA TRP A 62 -1.86 -2.53 -11.97
C TRP A 62 -2.94 -2.48 -10.89
N ALA A 63 -2.93 -1.46 -10.02
CA ALA A 63 -3.92 -1.31 -8.96
C ALA A 63 -5.32 -1.00 -9.51
N ASP A 64 -5.44 -0.25 -10.62
CA ASP A 64 -6.72 -0.03 -11.29
C ASP A 64 -7.26 -1.32 -11.92
N GLU A 65 -6.40 -2.08 -12.60
CA GLU A 65 -6.77 -3.39 -13.17
C GLU A 65 -7.29 -4.34 -12.09
N LYS A 66 -6.58 -4.44 -10.96
CA LYS A 66 -6.92 -5.30 -9.83
C LYS A 66 -7.98 -4.70 -8.91
N ARG A 67 -8.37 -3.44 -9.10
CA ARG A 67 -9.30 -2.67 -8.26
C ARG A 67 -8.89 -2.62 -6.79
N ILE A 68 -7.59 -2.47 -6.53
CA ILE A 68 -7.03 -2.33 -5.18
C ILE A 68 -6.85 -0.84 -4.86
N PRO A 69 -7.37 -0.34 -3.72
CA PRO A 69 -7.17 1.05 -3.34
C PRO A 69 -5.70 1.32 -2.98
N ILE A 70 -5.25 2.53 -3.32
CA ILE A 70 -3.94 3.07 -2.96
C ILE A 70 -4.15 4.21 -1.96
N TYR A 71 -3.37 4.20 -0.88
CA TYR A 71 -3.37 5.21 0.17
C TYR A 71 -2.02 5.92 0.16
N VAL A 72 -1.95 7.05 -0.55
CA VAL A 72 -0.69 7.79 -0.66
C VAL A 72 -0.27 8.32 0.71
N ARG A 73 0.92 7.92 1.16
CA ARG A 73 1.48 8.33 2.43
C ARG A 73 2.84 9.00 2.24
N GLY A 74 2.98 10.20 2.79
CA GLY A 74 4.27 10.82 3.03
C GLY A 74 4.85 10.39 4.38
N ARG A 75 4.95 11.33 5.34
CA ARG A 75 5.49 11.05 6.68
C ARG A 75 4.47 10.41 7.66
N GLY A 76 3.19 10.35 7.31
CA GLY A 76 2.15 9.82 8.20
C GLY A 76 1.79 10.73 9.37
N THR A 77 1.87 12.06 9.19
CA THR A 77 1.54 13.04 10.27
C THR A 77 0.19 13.72 10.07
N ASN A 78 -0.71 13.10 9.32
CA ASN A 78 -2.06 13.63 9.19
C ASN A 78 -2.83 13.42 10.49
N LEU A 79 -3.70 14.37 10.84
CA LEU A 79 -4.52 14.35 12.04
C LEU A 79 -5.92 13.79 11.81
N VAL A 80 -6.33 13.59 10.55
CA VAL A 80 -7.68 13.12 10.19
C VAL A 80 -7.74 11.71 9.61
N GLY A 81 -6.60 11.02 9.49
CA GLY A 81 -6.57 9.63 9.02
C GLY A 81 -6.54 9.46 7.50
N ASP A 82 -6.29 10.50 6.72
CA ASP A 82 -6.41 10.46 5.24
C ASP A 82 -5.45 9.47 4.57
N CYS A 83 -4.32 9.15 5.21
CA CYS A 83 -3.37 8.15 4.72
C CYS A 83 -3.52 6.77 5.37
N VAL A 84 -4.59 6.57 6.15
CA VAL A 84 -4.89 5.28 6.79
C VAL A 84 -5.63 4.37 5.82
N ALA A 85 -5.15 3.13 5.70
CA ALA A 85 -5.76 2.11 4.85
C ALA A 85 -7.04 1.53 5.47
N PHE A 86 -8.14 2.28 5.45
CA PHE A 86 -9.44 1.87 6.04
C PHE A 86 -10.05 0.62 5.37
N LYS A 87 -9.66 0.34 4.13
CA LYS A 87 -9.94 -0.91 3.42
C LYS A 87 -8.61 -1.55 3.04
N PRO A 88 -8.55 -2.89 2.95
CA PRO A 88 -7.36 -3.57 2.45
C PRO A 88 -6.88 -2.96 1.13
N GLY A 89 -5.64 -2.48 1.12
CA GLY A 89 -5.03 -1.78 -0.01
C GLY A 89 -3.54 -1.55 0.17
N LEU A 90 -2.93 -0.84 -0.77
CA LEU A 90 -1.51 -0.50 -0.73
C LEU A 90 -1.31 0.86 -0.09
N VAL A 91 -0.26 0.98 0.73
CA VAL A 91 0.26 2.25 1.25
C VAL A 91 1.50 2.66 0.47
#